data_AF-A0AAV3UNS4-F1
#
_entry.id   AF-A0AAV3UNS4-F1
#
_cell.length_a   1.000
_cell.length_b   1.000
_cell.length_c   1.000
_cell.angle_alpha   90.00
_cell.angle_beta   90.00
_cell.angle_gamma   90.00
#
_symmetry.space_group_name_H-M   'P 1'
#
loop_
_entity.id
_entity.type
_entity.pdbx_description
1 polymer ?
#
loop_
_entity_poly.entity_id
_entity_poly.type
_entity_poly.pdbx_seq_one_letter_code
_entity_poly.pdbx_strand_id
1 'polypeptide(L)'
;MPIELDDIEPLLTEAEEAFRWGGQQPEDGLDISDAGLIQLRKACRSLSGAYRLLSDGYYTLTIEAAFTSIEKTLLFWLIHEGHHDPSNPPQSHTTAIQRSAEVGFISDEIATRLVDLWRMNRAQTYYQDGLATQERATALLKLATHTHSYIIDLVRVRHECVCE
;
A
#
# COMPACT_ATOMS: atom_id res chain seq x y z
N MET A 1 -1.53 8.32 -33.43
CA MET A 1 -0.71 7.18 -33.86
C MET A 1 -0.50 6.34 -32.63
N PRO A 2 -0.84 5.04 -32.64
CA PRO A 2 -0.56 4.17 -31.50
C PRO A 2 0.96 4.02 -31.30
N ILE A 3 1.36 3.69 -30.07
CA ILE A 3 2.72 3.23 -29.77
C ILE A 3 2.80 1.78 -30.27
N GLU A 4 3.84 1.45 -31.04
CA GLU A 4 4.12 0.10 -31.51
C GLU A 4 5.14 -0.59 -30.58
N LEU A 5 5.24 -1.92 -30.64
CA LEU A 5 6.19 -2.67 -29.81
C LEU A 5 7.62 -2.17 -30.00
N ASP A 6 8.04 -2.00 -31.25
CA ASP A 6 9.39 -1.56 -31.63
C ASP A 6 9.76 -0.18 -31.03
N ASP A 7 8.78 0.65 -30.66
CA ASP A 7 9.04 1.95 -30.02
C ASP A 7 9.56 1.81 -28.58
N ILE A 8 9.29 0.67 -27.91
CA ILE A 8 9.59 0.45 -26.49
C ILE A 8 10.23 -0.90 -26.16
N GLU A 9 10.28 -1.84 -27.10
CA GLU A 9 10.68 -3.25 -26.89
C GLU A 9 11.98 -3.40 -26.08
N PRO A 10 13.07 -2.64 -26.35
CA PRO A 10 14.31 -2.82 -25.59
C PRO A 10 14.13 -2.49 -24.10
N LEU A 11 13.45 -1.38 -23.79
CA LEU A 11 13.22 -0.94 -22.41
C LEU A 11 12.17 -1.81 -21.71
N LEU A 12 11.15 -2.26 -22.44
CA LEU A 12 10.16 -3.20 -21.92
C LEU A 12 10.83 -4.53 -21.55
N THR A 13 11.70 -5.06 -22.41
CA THR A 13 12.46 -6.29 -22.16
C THR A 13 13.37 -6.14 -20.95
N GLU A 14 14.12 -5.04 -20.86
CA GLU A 14 14.99 -4.76 -19.71
C GLU A 14 14.20 -4.72 -18.40
N ALA A 15 13.04 -4.03 -18.40
CA ALA A 15 12.15 -4.00 -17.24
C ALA A 15 11.67 -5.42 -16.90
N GLU A 16 11.14 -6.18 -17.86
CA GLU A 16 10.67 -7.55 -17.62
C GLU A 16 11.78 -8.46 -17.05
N GLU A 17 13.00 -8.39 -17.58
CA GLU A 17 14.14 -9.16 -17.09
C GLU A 17 14.48 -8.81 -15.64
N ALA A 18 14.41 -7.54 -15.27
CA ALA A 18 14.63 -7.10 -13.89
C ALA A 18 13.59 -7.68 -12.91
N PHE A 19 12.36 -7.94 -13.36
CA PHE A 19 11.31 -8.58 -12.54
C PHE A 19 11.40 -10.12 -12.50
N ARG A 20 12.17 -10.78 -13.38
CA ARG A 20 12.28 -12.25 -13.44
C ARG A 20 13.23 -12.85 -12.41
N TRP A 21 14.34 -12.16 -12.12
CA TRP A 21 15.40 -12.68 -11.27
C TRP A 21 15.39 -11.99 -9.90
N GLY A 22 15.80 -12.70 -8.85
CA GLY A 22 16.10 -12.13 -7.54
C GLY A 22 17.60 -11.88 -7.35
N GLY A 23 18.00 -11.38 -6.18
CA GLY A 23 19.41 -11.15 -5.82
C GLY A 23 19.95 -9.76 -6.19
N GLN A 24 19.09 -8.86 -6.67
CA GLN A 24 19.40 -7.43 -6.75
C GLN A 24 19.37 -6.79 -5.36
N GLN A 25 19.84 -5.54 -5.27
CA GLN A 25 19.77 -4.76 -4.04
C GLN A 25 18.30 -4.49 -3.65
N PRO A 26 17.81 -5.02 -2.53
CA PRO A 26 16.46 -4.74 -2.05
C PRO A 26 16.38 -3.33 -1.48
N GLU A 27 15.16 -2.79 -1.41
CA GLU A 27 14.90 -1.58 -0.65
C GLU A 27 15.26 -1.78 0.83
N ASP A 28 15.86 -0.74 1.43
CA ASP A 28 16.31 -0.76 2.83
C ASP A 28 15.20 -1.25 3.78
N GLY A 29 15.56 -2.22 4.61
CA GLY A 29 14.68 -2.83 5.58
C GLY A 29 13.79 -3.96 5.05
N LEU A 30 13.73 -4.22 3.73
CA LEU A 30 12.86 -5.27 3.17
C LEU A 30 13.54 -6.64 2.99
N ASP A 31 14.85 -6.75 3.21
CA ASP A 31 15.60 -8.01 3.12
C ASP A 31 15.39 -8.90 4.37
N ILE A 32 14.23 -9.56 4.44
CA ILE A 32 13.84 -10.46 5.53
C ILE A 32 13.01 -11.62 4.98
N SER A 33 13.05 -12.77 5.65
CA SER A 33 12.36 -13.99 5.19
C SER A 33 10.90 -14.10 5.64
N ASP A 34 10.47 -13.35 6.65
CA ASP A 34 9.12 -13.41 7.18
C ASP A 34 8.14 -12.61 6.30
N ALA A 35 7.22 -13.31 5.64
CA ALA A 35 6.30 -12.69 4.69
C ALA A 35 5.37 -11.64 5.32
N GLY A 36 4.98 -11.82 6.59
CA GLY A 36 4.19 -10.84 7.33
C GLY A 36 5.01 -9.59 7.59
N LEU A 37 6.22 -9.75 8.15
CA LEU A 37 7.11 -8.62 8.40
C LEU A 37 7.49 -7.87 7.12
N ILE A 38 7.60 -8.55 5.96
CA ILE A 38 7.78 -7.86 4.67
C ILE A 38 6.63 -6.88 4.42
N GLN A 39 5.37 -7.28 4.67
CA GLN A 39 4.23 -6.38 4.48
C GLN A 39 4.24 -5.23 5.49
N LEU A 40 4.59 -5.50 6.76
CA LEU A 40 4.74 -4.47 7.78
C LEU A 40 5.75 -3.42 7.35
N ARG A 41 6.94 -3.84 6.92
CA ARG A 41 8.00 -2.92 6.53
C ARG A 41 7.68 -2.20 5.23
N LYS A 42 7.01 -2.85 4.26
CA LYS A 42 6.44 -2.16 3.08
C LYS A 42 5.44 -1.08 3.47
N ALA A 43 4.62 -1.31 4.49
CA ALA A 43 3.72 -0.27 5.02
C ALA A 43 4.51 0.89 5.63
N CYS A 44 5.55 0.61 6.42
CA CYS A 44 6.42 1.64 7.00
C CYS A 44 7.13 2.46 5.88
N ARG A 45 7.69 1.80 4.85
CA ARG A 45 8.31 2.47 3.68
C ARG A 45 7.33 3.32 2.89
N SER A 46 6.10 2.84 2.70
CA SER A 46 5.03 3.60 2.03
C SER A 46 4.66 4.87 2.82
N LEU A 47 4.61 4.81 4.16
CA LEU A 47 4.36 5.99 4.99
C LEU A 47 5.49 7.01 4.90
N SER A 48 6.75 6.58 5.11
CA SER A 48 7.89 7.51 5.02
C SER A 48 8.01 8.13 3.62
N GLY A 49 7.73 7.38 2.56
CA GLY A 49 7.61 7.91 1.20
C GLY A 49 6.47 8.93 1.07
N ALA A 50 5.28 8.61 1.57
CA ALA A 50 4.13 9.51 1.53
C ALA A 50 4.38 10.84 2.26
N TYR A 51 5.08 10.82 3.39
CA TYR A 51 5.46 12.05 4.11
C TYR A 51 6.38 12.95 3.28
N ARG A 52 7.40 12.38 2.61
CA ARG A 52 8.31 13.13 1.72
C ARG A 52 7.56 13.66 0.49
N LEU A 53 6.69 12.85 -0.11
CA LEU A 53 5.87 13.27 -1.25
C LEU A 53 4.90 14.40 -0.88
N LEU A 54 4.35 14.38 0.34
CA LEU A 54 3.46 15.43 0.82
C LEU A 54 4.20 16.76 0.98
N SER A 55 5.43 16.76 1.51
CA SER A 55 6.22 17.99 1.65
C SER A 55 6.56 18.62 0.31
N ASP A 56 6.71 17.78 -0.71
CA ASP A 56 7.14 18.19 -2.05
C ASP A 56 5.94 18.50 -2.98
N GLY A 57 4.71 18.36 -2.49
CA GLY A 57 3.49 18.70 -3.23
C GLY A 57 2.98 17.60 -4.18
N TYR A 58 3.52 16.38 -4.12
CA TYR A 58 3.09 15.24 -4.92
C TYR A 58 1.84 14.56 -4.32
N TYR A 59 0.72 15.26 -4.32
CA TYR A 59 -0.50 14.82 -3.62
C TYR A 59 -1.10 13.52 -4.16
N THR A 60 -1.07 13.28 -5.47
CA THR A 60 -1.55 12.02 -6.06
C THR A 60 -0.76 10.83 -5.52
N LEU A 61 0.58 10.92 -5.59
CA LEU A 61 1.46 9.85 -5.11
C LEU A 61 1.38 9.70 -3.58
N THR A 62 1.19 10.79 -2.85
CA THR A 62 0.94 10.74 -1.40
C THR A 62 -0.30 9.90 -1.08
N ILE A 63 -1.39 10.13 -1.83
CA ILE A 63 -2.65 9.40 -1.65
C ILE A 63 -2.48 7.91 -1.98
N GLU A 64 -1.81 7.59 -3.10
CA GLU A 64 -1.53 6.21 -3.49
C GLU A 64 -0.69 5.48 -2.43
N ALA A 65 0.42 6.08 -2.00
CA ALA A 65 1.27 5.51 -0.97
C ALA A 65 0.55 5.35 0.39
N ALA A 66 -0.33 6.28 0.76
CA ALA A 66 -1.13 6.16 1.98
C ALA A 66 -2.14 5.00 1.91
N PHE A 67 -2.82 4.79 0.76
CA PHE A 67 -3.65 3.61 0.57
C PHE A 67 -2.84 2.31 0.61
N THR A 68 -1.67 2.28 -0.04
CA THR A 68 -0.76 1.13 0.02
C THR A 68 -0.36 0.82 1.46
N SER A 69 -0.04 1.83 2.27
CA SER A 69 0.28 1.62 3.68
C SER A 69 -0.86 0.96 4.46
N ILE A 70 -2.11 1.42 4.27
CA ILE A 70 -3.29 0.83 4.92
C ILE A 70 -3.44 -0.63 4.50
N GLU A 71 -3.38 -0.92 3.19
CA GLU A 71 -3.50 -2.27 2.65
C GLU A 71 -2.43 -3.20 3.22
N LYS A 72 -1.17 -2.76 3.22
CA LYS A 72 -0.02 -3.56 3.67
C LYS A 72 -0.04 -3.79 5.18
N THR A 73 -0.52 -2.82 5.95
CA THR A 73 -0.73 -2.98 7.40
C THR A 73 -1.81 -4.04 7.69
N LEU A 74 -2.93 -4.00 6.98
CA LEU A 74 -4.00 -5.01 7.14
C LEU A 74 -3.53 -6.40 6.69
N LEU A 75 -2.82 -6.47 5.57
CA LEU A 75 -2.26 -7.73 5.06
C LEU A 75 -1.20 -8.31 6.01
N PHE A 76 -0.36 -7.47 6.61
CA PHE A 76 0.55 -7.88 7.67
C PHE A 76 -0.22 -8.58 8.80
N TRP A 77 -1.24 -7.92 9.35
CA TRP A 77 -2.04 -8.50 10.43
C TRP A 77 -2.67 -9.83 10.03
N LEU A 78 -3.25 -9.89 8.83
CA LEU A 78 -3.87 -11.11 8.29
C LEU A 78 -2.87 -12.28 8.18
N ILE A 79 -1.65 -12.04 7.72
CA ILE A 79 -0.61 -13.08 7.62
C ILE A 79 -0.12 -13.46 9.02
N HIS A 80 0.13 -12.46 9.87
CA HIS A 80 0.66 -12.65 11.22
C HIS A 80 -0.25 -13.51 12.10
N GLU A 81 -1.56 -13.30 12.02
CA GLU A 81 -2.57 -14.05 12.77
C GLU A 81 -3.02 -15.34 12.05
N GLY A 82 -2.42 -15.69 10.91
CA GLY A 82 -2.73 -16.92 10.17
C GLY A 82 -4.07 -16.91 9.41
N HIS A 83 -4.60 -15.73 9.12
CA HIS A 83 -5.86 -15.53 8.38
C HIS A 83 -5.69 -15.40 6.85
N HIS A 84 -4.44 -15.33 6.38
CA HIS A 84 -4.10 -15.23 4.97
C HIS A 84 -2.81 -15.99 4.64
N ASP A 85 -2.84 -16.79 3.57
CA ASP A 85 -1.66 -17.50 3.08
C ASP A 85 -0.80 -16.55 2.22
N PRO A 86 0.46 -16.29 2.61
CA PRO A 86 1.34 -15.38 1.86
C PRO A 86 1.65 -15.85 0.43
N SER A 87 1.44 -17.13 0.09
CA SER A 87 1.58 -17.64 -1.27
C SER A 87 0.43 -17.26 -2.20
N ASN A 88 -0.68 -16.74 -1.64
CA ASN A 88 -1.85 -16.28 -2.38
C ASN A 88 -1.89 -14.74 -2.36
N PRO A 89 -1.22 -14.04 -3.29
CA PRO A 89 -1.16 -12.59 -3.26
C PRO A 89 -2.55 -11.95 -3.42
N PRO A 90 -2.80 -10.79 -2.79
CA PRO A 90 -4.03 -10.02 -3.01
C PRO A 90 -4.23 -9.71 -4.49
N GLN A 91 -5.47 -9.83 -4.99
CA GLN A 91 -5.79 -9.56 -6.39
C GLN A 91 -6.15 -8.09 -6.66
N SER A 92 -6.40 -7.31 -5.61
CA SER A 92 -6.67 -5.88 -5.70
C SER A 92 -6.26 -5.14 -4.41
N HIS A 93 -6.22 -3.81 -4.49
CA HIS A 93 -6.02 -2.93 -3.33
C HIS A 93 -7.11 -3.07 -2.24
N THR A 94 -8.27 -3.66 -2.56
CA THR A 94 -9.37 -3.85 -1.61
C THR A 94 -9.38 -5.23 -0.98
N THR A 95 -8.62 -6.20 -1.50
CA THR A 95 -8.64 -7.59 -1.02
C THR A 95 -8.30 -7.69 0.47
N ALA A 96 -7.25 -7.01 0.93
CA ALA A 96 -6.86 -7.05 2.35
C ALA A 96 -7.92 -6.40 3.27
N ILE A 97 -8.59 -5.35 2.79
CA ILE A 97 -9.69 -4.68 3.52
C ILE A 97 -10.87 -5.63 3.67
N GLN A 98 -11.34 -6.21 2.56
CA GLN A 98 -12.47 -7.12 2.55
C GLN A 98 -12.18 -8.36 3.40
N ARG A 99 -10.99 -8.94 3.24
CA ARG A 99 -10.57 -10.11 4.02
C ARG A 99 -10.50 -9.81 5.52
N SER A 100 -10.05 -8.63 5.91
CA SER A 100 -10.03 -8.20 7.31
C SER A 100 -11.46 -8.11 7.90
N ALA A 101 -12.45 -7.75 7.10
CA ALA A 101 -13.85 -7.77 7.53
C ALA A 101 -14.41 -9.19 7.66
N GLU A 102 -14.14 -10.04 6.67
CA GLU A 102 -14.57 -11.44 6.65
C GLU A 102 -14.12 -12.22 7.90
N VAL A 103 -12.91 -11.93 8.40
CA VAL A 103 -12.38 -12.58 9.61
C VAL A 103 -12.70 -11.82 10.90
N GLY A 104 -13.49 -10.74 10.82
CA GLY A 104 -13.98 -9.98 11.97
C GLY A 104 -12.97 -9.03 12.60
N PHE A 105 -11.85 -8.73 11.95
CA PHE A 105 -10.84 -7.81 12.47
C PHE A 105 -11.30 -6.36 12.41
N ILE A 106 -11.94 -5.98 11.30
CA ILE A 106 -12.62 -4.70 11.13
C ILE A 106 -14.11 -4.96 10.88
N SER A 107 -14.96 -3.99 11.21
CA SER A 107 -16.38 -4.12 10.90
C SER A 107 -16.64 -3.98 9.40
N ASP A 108 -17.76 -4.56 8.93
CA ASP A 108 -18.25 -4.38 7.56
C ASP A 108 -18.44 -2.89 7.20
N GLU A 109 -18.81 -2.07 8.19
CA GLU A 109 -18.93 -0.62 8.00
C GLU A 109 -17.58 0.04 7.67
N ILE A 110 -16.52 -0.29 8.44
CA ILE A 110 -15.17 0.23 8.18
C ILE A 110 -14.71 -0.23 6.79
N ALA A 111 -14.89 -1.50 6.47
CA ALA A 111 -14.49 -2.06 5.19
C ALA A 111 -15.20 -1.40 4.01
N THR A 112 -16.53 -1.24 4.11
CA THR A 112 -17.34 -0.55 3.10
C THR A 112 -16.84 0.87 2.87
N ARG A 113 -16.62 1.64 3.95
CA ARG A 113 -16.17 3.03 3.87
C ARG A 113 -14.76 3.17 3.29
N LEU A 114 -13.84 2.26 3.64
CA LEU A 114 -12.48 2.26 3.06
C LEU A 114 -12.50 1.90 1.57
N VAL A 115 -13.29 0.90 1.18
CA VAL A 115 -13.46 0.50 -0.23
C VAL A 115 -14.08 1.63 -1.04
N ASP A 116 -15.12 2.28 -0.52
CA ASP A 116 -15.76 3.40 -1.19
C ASP A 116 -14.82 4.62 -1.29
N LEU A 117 -14.01 4.89 -0.25
CA LEU A 117 -13.00 5.93 -0.30
C LEU A 117 -11.96 5.67 -1.41
N TRP A 118 -11.49 4.42 -1.56
CA TRP A 118 -10.58 4.03 -2.64
C TRP A 118 -11.25 4.17 -4.02
N ARG A 119 -12.51 3.74 -4.16
CA ARG A 119 -13.29 3.88 -5.39
C ARG A 119 -13.50 5.35 -5.76
N MET A 120 -13.84 6.20 -4.79
CA MET A 120 -13.99 7.64 -4.98
C MET A 120 -12.69 8.27 -5.46
N ASN A 121 -11.55 7.92 -4.86
CA ASN A 121 -10.25 8.38 -5.33
C ASN A 121 -10.03 8.00 -6.80
N ARG A 122 -10.27 6.73 -7.17
CA ARG A 122 -10.08 6.27 -8.55
C ARG A 122 -11.07 6.87 -9.54
N ALA A 123 -12.34 7.01 -9.16
CA ALA A 123 -13.42 7.47 -10.04
C ALA A 123 -13.43 8.99 -10.20
N GLN A 124 -13.18 9.75 -9.14
CA GLN A 124 -13.20 11.21 -9.21
C GLN A 124 -11.98 11.75 -9.97
N THR A 125 -10.84 11.06 -9.98
CA THR A 125 -9.64 11.50 -10.72
C THR A 125 -9.90 11.72 -12.23
N TYR A 126 -10.98 11.15 -12.78
CA TYR A 126 -11.42 11.40 -14.17
C TYR A 126 -12.14 12.74 -14.39
N TYR A 127 -12.48 13.47 -13.33
CA TYR A 127 -13.16 14.76 -13.34
C TYR A 127 -12.31 15.83 -12.62
N GLN A 128 -12.40 17.10 -13.03
CA GLN A 128 -11.59 18.17 -12.41
C GLN A 128 -11.81 18.31 -10.90
N ASP A 129 -12.99 17.96 -10.39
CA ASP A 129 -13.28 17.98 -8.95
C ASP A 129 -12.61 16.84 -8.16
N GLY A 130 -12.02 15.86 -8.85
CA GLY A 130 -11.30 14.74 -8.22
C GLY A 130 -9.79 14.86 -8.19
N LEU A 131 -9.24 16.02 -8.58
CA LEU A 131 -7.80 16.24 -8.51
C LEU A 131 -7.28 16.04 -7.09
N ALA A 132 -6.09 15.45 -6.96
CA ALA A 132 -5.43 15.32 -5.68
C ALA A 132 -5.12 16.72 -5.12
N THR A 133 -5.48 16.95 -3.87
CA THR A 133 -5.22 18.21 -3.16
C THR A 133 -4.41 17.94 -1.90
N GLN A 134 -3.75 18.99 -1.39
CA GLN A 134 -3.04 18.91 -0.11
C GLN A 134 -3.94 18.41 1.02
N GLU A 135 -5.20 18.88 1.07
CA GLU A 135 -6.17 18.50 2.08
C GLU A 135 -6.49 17.00 2.00
N ARG A 136 -6.80 16.49 0.80
CA ARG A 136 -7.09 15.06 0.58
C ARG A 136 -5.89 14.19 0.94
N ALA A 137 -4.70 14.56 0.49
CA ALA A 137 -3.46 13.85 0.77
C ALA A 137 -3.14 13.84 2.28
N THR A 138 -3.25 14.99 2.94
CA THR A 138 -3.02 15.12 4.39
C THR A 138 -4.02 14.29 5.19
N ALA A 139 -5.31 14.33 4.83
CA ALA A 139 -6.34 13.57 5.52
C ALA A 139 -6.13 12.06 5.41
N LEU A 140 -5.82 11.57 4.20
CA LEU A 140 -5.57 10.15 4.00
C LEU A 140 -4.27 9.68 4.66
N LEU A 141 -3.20 10.48 4.60
CA LEU A 141 -1.94 10.15 5.28
C LEU A 141 -2.12 10.07 6.80
N LYS A 142 -2.92 10.97 7.39
CA LYS A 142 -3.29 10.89 8.81
C LYS A 142 -4.04 9.60 9.14
N LEU A 143 -5.01 9.21 8.31
CA LEU A 143 -5.72 7.94 8.48
C LEU A 143 -4.75 6.75 8.39
N ALA A 144 -3.89 6.71 7.38
CA ALA A 144 -2.92 5.63 7.19
C ALA A 144 -1.97 5.50 8.39
N THR A 145 -1.43 6.63 8.85
CA THR A 145 -0.53 6.68 10.01
C THR A 145 -1.21 6.18 11.28
N HIS A 146 -2.45 6.60 11.52
CA HIS A 146 -3.20 6.19 12.70
C HIS A 146 -3.53 4.69 12.65
N THR A 147 -4.07 4.20 11.52
CA THR A 147 -4.37 2.78 11.32
C THR A 147 -3.13 1.92 11.49
N HIS A 148 -2.00 2.32 10.90
CA HIS A 148 -0.73 1.63 11.04
C HIS A 148 -0.29 1.55 12.50
N SER A 149 -0.21 2.69 13.18
CA SER A 149 0.21 2.78 14.58
C SER A 149 -0.70 1.97 15.51
N TYR A 150 -2.02 2.04 15.30
CA TYR A 150 -2.99 1.31 16.10
C TYR A 150 -2.80 -0.21 15.99
N ILE A 151 -2.62 -0.72 14.77
CA ILE A 151 -2.48 -2.17 14.54
C ILE A 151 -1.15 -2.69 15.09
N ILE A 152 -0.03 -2.00 14.85
CA ILE A 152 1.28 -2.44 15.36
C ILE A 152 1.35 -2.44 16.89
N ASP A 153 0.64 -1.52 17.53
CA ASP A 153 0.52 -1.47 18.99
C ASP A 153 -0.36 -2.60 19.52
N LEU A 154 -1.47 -2.88 18.83
CA LEU A 154 -2.38 -3.97 19.18
C LEU A 154 -1.67 -5.33 19.20
N VAL A 155 -0.85 -5.62 18.17
CA VAL A 155 -0.10 -6.88 18.10
C VAL A 155 1.30 -6.82 18.74
N ARG A 156 1.67 -5.68 19.34
CA ARG A 156 2.92 -5.48 20.10
C ARG A 156 4.22 -5.72 19.32
N VAL A 157 4.21 -5.43 18.02
CA VAL A 157 5.37 -5.62 17.10
C VAL A 157 6.08 -4.31 16.74
N ARG A 158 5.88 -3.25 17.53
CA ARG A 158 6.47 -1.92 17.26
C ARG A 158 7.99 -1.96 17.01
N HIS A 159 8.71 -2.90 17.64
CA HIS A 159 10.15 -3.09 17.44
C HIS A 159 10.54 -3.57 16.04
N GLU A 160 9.61 -4.10 15.25
CA GLU A 160 9.84 -4.54 13.86
C GLU A 160 9.55 -3.47 12.81
N CYS A 161 8.87 -2.38 13.17
CA CYS A 161 8.59 -1.32 12.21
C CYS A 161 9.80 -0.42 12.00
N VAL A 162 9.93 0.00 10.74
CA VAL A 162 11.01 0.84 10.23
C VAL A 162 10.50 2.20 9.74
N CYS A 163 9.40 2.70 10.36
CA CYS A 163 8.91 4.05 10.07
C CYS A 163 9.96 5.06 10.54
N GLU A 164 10.38 5.94 9.62
CA GLU A 164 11.22 7.12 9.89
C GLU A 164 10.40 8.40 9.75
#